data_AF-A0A7S2P613-F1
#
_entry.id   AF-A0A7S2P613-F1
#
_cell.length_a   1.000
_cell.length_b   1.000
_cell.length_c   1.000
_cell.angle_alpha   90.00
_cell.angle_beta   90.00
_cell.angle_gamma   90.00
#
_symmetry.space_group_name_H-M   'P 1'
#
loop_
_entity.id
_entity.type
_entity.pdbx_description
1 polymer ?
#
loop_
_entity_poly.entity_id
_entity_poly.type
_entity_poly.pdbx_seq_one_letter_code
_entity_poly.pdbx_strand_id
1 'polypeptide(L)'
;HSAPARCRSCAGTGKAWQAKKVCEAFEVFIEKGTPHGYRISFAGKADERPESDPGDVVFVVQQQAHPVFKRRGVDLFVHWEISLLEALVGFRRVITHLDQRQFVAKTKPGEVVRPLAEGVGLKALSGEGMPTHGSPFVFGTLFLILSIRFPDSVDPEVFPKLRLALQGLDGEVSDGGGGGEYEDCLLE
;
A
#
# COMPACT_ATOMS: atom_id res chain seq x y z
N HIS A 1 -40.25 49.73 -50.22
CA HIS A 1 -38.93 49.57 -49.58
C HIS A 1 -38.70 48.08 -49.31
N SER A 2 -37.72 47.46 -49.96
CA SER A 2 -37.41 46.03 -49.74
C SER A 2 -36.75 45.85 -48.38
N ALA A 3 -37.23 44.91 -47.58
CA ALA A 3 -36.59 44.55 -46.32
C ALA A 3 -35.15 44.05 -46.59
N PRO A 4 -34.16 44.45 -45.78
CA PRO A 4 -32.79 43.99 -45.96
C PRO A 4 -32.72 42.47 -45.78
N ALA A 5 -32.17 41.78 -46.79
CA ALA A 5 -31.99 40.33 -46.74
C ALA A 5 -31.05 39.97 -45.58
N ARG A 6 -31.48 39.06 -44.71
CA ARG A 6 -30.66 38.58 -43.59
C ARG A 6 -29.45 37.82 -44.14
N CYS A 7 -28.27 38.10 -43.60
CA CYS A 7 -27.05 37.39 -43.95
C CYS A 7 -27.22 35.88 -43.70
N ARG A 8 -26.93 35.04 -44.71
CA ARG A 8 -27.07 33.57 -44.62
C ARG A 8 -26.13 32.94 -43.58
N SER A 9 -24.99 33.58 -43.33
CA SER A 9 -23.91 33.05 -42.48
C SER A 9 -24.16 33.31 -40.99
N CYS A 10 -24.84 34.39 -40.62
CA CYS A 10 -25.14 34.76 -39.24
C CYS A 10 -26.64 34.94 -38.96
N ALA A 11 -27.52 34.63 -39.93
CA ALA A 11 -28.99 34.79 -39.83
C ALA A 11 -29.47 36.18 -39.33
N GLY A 12 -28.64 37.22 -39.44
CA GLY A 12 -28.92 38.58 -38.96
C GLY A 12 -28.48 38.89 -37.53
N THR A 13 -27.78 38.00 -36.83
CA THR A 13 -27.22 38.27 -35.48
C THR A 13 -25.85 38.96 -35.49
N GLY A 14 -25.21 39.11 -36.65
CA GLY A 14 -23.93 39.81 -36.80
C GLY A 14 -22.68 39.04 -36.34
N LYS A 15 -22.84 37.90 -35.66
CA LYS A 15 -21.75 37.01 -35.24
C LYS A 15 -22.05 35.56 -35.65
N ALA A 16 -21.04 34.81 -36.10
CA ALA A 16 -21.15 33.39 -36.43
C ALA A 16 -19.95 32.64 -35.83
N TRP A 17 -20.21 31.51 -35.17
CA TRP A 17 -19.21 30.72 -34.47
C TRP A 17 -19.04 29.36 -35.14
N GLN A 18 -17.81 28.87 -35.25
CA GLN A 18 -17.51 27.55 -35.80
C GLN A 18 -16.81 26.70 -34.73
N ALA A 19 -17.36 25.51 -34.48
CA ALA A 19 -16.73 24.54 -33.60
C ALA A 19 -15.52 23.92 -34.32
N LYS A 20 -14.32 24.17 -33.82
CA LYS A 20 -13.09 23.52 -34.29
C LYS A 20 -12.71 22.40 -33.33
N LYS A 21 -12.68 21.16 -33.80
CA LYS A 21 -12.13 20.04 -33.02
C LYS A 21 -10.61 20.10 -33.07
N VAL A 22 -9.98 20.25 -31.90
CA VAL A 22 -8.52 20.26 -31.74
C VAL A 22 -8.13 19.06 -30.90
N CYS A 23 -7.11 18.31 -31.33
CA CYS A 23 -6.50 17.26 -30.54
C CYS A 23 -5.14 17.77 -30.06
N GLU A 24 -4.99 17.92 -28.76
CA GLU A 24 -3.73 18.34 -28.11
C GLU A 24 -3.20 17.20 -27.26
N ALA A 25 -1.88 16.99 -27.28
CA ALA A 25 -1.21 15.99 -26.45
C ALA A 25 -0.66 16.68 -25.20
N PHE A 26 -0.90 16.08 -24.03
CA PHE A 26 -0.41 16.58 -22.74
C PHE A 26 0.72 15.69 -22.25
N GLU A 27 1.92 16.27 -22.10
CA GLU A 27 3.04 15.61 -21.42
C GLU A 27 2.93 15.88 -19.93
N VAL A 28 2.60 14.85 -19.15
CA VAL A 28 2.45 14.94 -17.69
C VAL A 28 3.67 14.31 -17.03
N PHE A 29 4.52 15.14 -16.43
CA PHE A 29 5.65 14.67 -15.64
C PHE A 29 5.20 14.37 -14.20
N ILE A 30 5.41 13.13 -13.75
CA ILE A 30 5.10 12.70 -12.39
C ILE A 30 6.40 12.61 -11.60
N GLU A 31 6.55 13.50 -10.62
CA GLU A 31 7.73 13.52 -9.76
C GLU A 31 7.80 12.28 -8.85
N LYS A 32 9.02 11.96 -8.42
CA LYS A 32 9.22 10.90 -7.43
C LYS A 32 8.52 11.28 -6.13
N GLY A 33 7.78 10.32 -5.58
CA GLY A 33 7.10 10.51 -4.30
C GLY A 33 5.74 11.20 -4.39
N THR A 34 5.29 11.60 -5.60
CA THR A 34 3.97 12.21 -5.79
C THR A 34 2.88 11.41 -5.06
N PRO A 35 2.08 12.06 -4.21
CA PRO A 35 1.06 11.38 -3.42
C PRO A 35 -0.16 11.03 -4.28
N HIS A 36 -0.96 10.09 -3.80
CA HIS A 36 -2.28 9.83 -4.33
C HIS A 36 -3.15 11.10 -4.27
N GLY A 37 -3.89 11.38 -5.35
CA GLY A 37 -4.75 12.55 -5.45
C GLY A 37 -4.04 13.84 -5.82
N TYR A 38 -2.73 13.81 -6.10
CA TYR A 38 -2.00 15.00 -6.55
C TYR A 38 -2.58 15.54 -7.86
N ARG A 39 -2.76 16.86 -7.94
CA ARG A 39 -3.44 17.54 -9.04
C ARG A 39 -2.43 18.31 -9.89
N ILE A 40 -2.42 18.04 -11.19
CA ILE A 40 -1.59 18.73 -12.19
C ILE A 40 -2.55 19.46 -13.14
N SER A 41 -2.54 20.79 -13.09
CA SER A 41 -3.47 21.63 -13.84
C SER A 41 -2.80 22.32 -15.04
N PHE A 42 -3.44 22.23 -16.20
CA PHE A 42 -3.09 22.98 -17.40
C PHE A 42 -4.13 24.07 -17.62
N ALA A 43 -3.71 25.32 -17.42
CA ALA A 43 -4.60 26.48 -17.45
C ALA A 43 -5.11 26.79 -18.87
N GLY A 44 -6.41 27.06 -19.01
CA GLY A 44 -7.00 27.48 -20.29
C GLY A 44 -7.00 26.42 -21.39
N LYS A 45 -6.93 25.14 -21.00
CA LYS A 45 -6.88 23.97 -21.91
C LYS A 45 -8.19 23.21 -22.03
N ALA A 46 -9.24 23.65 -21.33
CA ALA A 46 -10.58 23.09 -21.47
C ALA A 46 -11.32 23.71 -22.67
N ASP A 47 -12.57 23.31 -22.86
CA ASP A 47 -13.41 23.79 -23.96
C ASP A 47 -13.57 25.32 -23.92
N GLU A 48 -13.21 25.97 -25.02
CA GLU A 48 -13.41 27.40 -25.24
C GLU A 48 -14.85 27.68 -25.68
N ARG A 49 -15.47 28.71 -25.09
CA ARG A 49 -16.79 29.20 -25.49
C ARG A 49 -16.71 30.67 -25.89
N PRO A 50 -17.54 31.12 -26.84
CA PRO A 50 -17.65 32.53 -27.15
C PRO A 50 -17.93 33.38 -25.91
N GLU A 51 -17.20 34.49 -25.75
CA GLU A 51 -17.38 35.44 -24.64
C GLU A 51 -17.05 34.87 -23.24
N SER A 52 -16.35 33.72 -23.17
CA SER A 52 -15.86 33.11 -21.92
C SER A 52 -14.41 32.69 -22.08
N ASP A 53 -13.61 32.89 -21.02
CA ASP A 53 -12.28 32.30 -20.95
C ASP A 53 -12.37 30.75 -20.90
N PRO A 54 -11.42 30.03 -21.53
CA PRO A 54 -11.36 28.58 -21.44
C PRO A 54 -11.03 28.13 -20.02
N GLY A 55 -11.66 27.04 -19.57
CA GLY A 55 -11.37 26.44 -18.27
C GLY A 55 -10.06 25.65 -18.24
N ASP A 56 -9.81 24.98 -17.11
CA ASP A 56 -8.58 24.22 -16.89
C ASP A 56 -8.78 22.72 -17.06
N VAL A 57 -7.74 22.05 -17.57
CA VAL A 57 -7.65 20.58 -17.55
C VAL A 57 -6.83 20.16 -16.35
N VAL A 58 -7.42 19.36 -15.46
CA VAL A 58 -6.76 18.89 -14.23
C VAL A 58 -6.58 17.38 -14.28
N PHE A 59 -5.33 16.93 -14.34
CA PHE A 59 -4.96 15.54 -14.17
C PHE A 59 -4.83 15.22 -12.68
N VAL A 60 -5.39 14.09 -12.25
CA VAL A 60 -5.31 13.63 -10.85
C VAL A 60 -4.56 12.31 -10.82
N VAL A 61 -3.46 12.26 -10.07
CA VAL A 61 -2.63 11.07 -9.93
C VAL A 61 -3.37 10.02 -9.09
N GLN A 62 -3.64 8.87 -9.69
CA GLN A 62 -4.28 7.73 -9.04
C GLN A 62 -3.22 6.68 -8.70
N GLN A 63 -3.24 6.18 -7.47
CA GLN A 63 -2.30 5.16 -7.03
C GLN A 63 -2.87 3.80 -7.40
N GLN A 64 -2.16 3.06 -8.25
CA GLN A 64 -2.53 1.69 -8.55
C GLN A 64 -2.19 0.77 -7.37
N ALA A 65 -3.08 -0.17 -7.05
CA ALA A 65 -2.81 -1.19 -6.06
C ALA A 65 -1.68 -2.11 -6.55
N HIS A 66 -0.73 -2.41 -5.66
CA HIS A 66 0.37 -3.33 -5.94
C HIS A 66 0.15 -4.64 -5.14
N PRO A 67 0.45 -5.83 -5.71
CA PRO A 67 0.18 -7.11 -5.04
C PRO A 67 0.95 -7.31 -3.72
N VAL A 68 2.20 -6.82 -3.65
CA VAL A 68 3.08 -6.99 -2.49
C VAL A 68 3.10 -5.77 -1.55
N PHE A 69 3.36 -4.57 -2.10
CA PHE A 69 3.54 -3.35 -1.32
C PHE A 69 2.25 -2.56 -1.16
N LYS A 70 1.96 -2.15 0.08
CA LYS A 70 0.91 -1.19 0.39
C LYS A 70 1.54 0.12 0.84
N ARG A 71 1.35 1.18 0.06
CA ARG A 71 1.85 2.52 0.38
C ARG A 71 0.92 3.24 1.35
N ARG A 72 1.47 3.88 2.38
CA ARG A 72 0.80 4.88 3.22
C ARG A 72 1.71 6.10 3.37
N GLY A 73 1.37 7.20 2.69
CA GLY A 73 2.23 8.39 2.66
C GLY A 73 3.59 8.09 2.01
N VAL A 74 4.67 8.25 2.77
CA VAL A 74 6.05 7.92 2.36
C VAL A 74 6.46 6.50 2.77
N ASP A 75 5.67 5.83 3.59
CA ASP A 75 6.01 4.50 4.11
C ASP A 75 5.41 3.39 3.24
N LEU A 76 6.11 2.26 3.21
CA LEU A 76 5.69 1.04 2.53
C LEU A 76 5.43 -0.05 3.56
N PHE A 77 4.38 -0.84 3.34
CA PHE A 77 4.01 -1.96 4.18
C PHE A 77 3.97 -3.23 3.34
N VAL A 78 4.55 -4.30 3.87
CA VAL A 78 4.51 -5.63 3.26
C VAL A 78 4.01 -6.61 4.30
N HIS A 79 2.99 -7.38 3.93
CA HIS A 79 2.55 -8.51 4.74
C HIS A 79 3.40 -9.73 4.42
N TRP A 80 3.91 -10.38 5.45
CA TRP A 80 4.77 -11.54 5.27
C TRP A 80 4.40 -12.65 6.24
N GLU A 81 3.95 -13.75 5.66
CA GLU A 81 3.66 -14.97 6.42
C GLU A 81 4.94 -15.77 6.67
N ILE A 82 5.16 -16.11 7.95
CA ILE A 82 6.24 -16.98 8.41
C ILE A 82 5.64 -18.19 9.14
N SER A 83 6.33 -19.32 9.09
CA SER A 83 5.94 -20.51 9.85
C SER A 83 6.21 -20.33 11.35
N LEU A 84 5.53 -21.13 12.19
CA LEU A 84 5.84 -21.21 13.62
C LEU A 84 7.32 -21.51 13.90
N LEU A 85 7.93 -22.41 13.13
CA LEU A 85 9.36 -22.73 13.26
C LEU A 85 10.24 -21.51 12.99
N GLU A 86 9.97 -20.78 11.91
CA GLU A 86 10.67 -19.55 11.54
C GLU A 86 10.46 -18.43 12.57
N ALA A 87 9.31 -18.40 13.23
CA ALA A 87 9.04 -17.44 14.30
C ALA A 87 9.88 -17.72 15.56
N LEU A 88 10.14 -18.99 15.88
CA LEU A 88 10.90 -19.42 17.06
C LEU A 88 12.42 -19.41 16.84
N VAL A 89 12.89 -19.99 15.73
CA VAL A 89 14.32 -20.17 15.44
C VAL A 89 14.87 -19.00 14.63
N GLY A 90 13.98 -18.21 14.03
CA GLY A 90 14.32 -17.13 13.13
C GLY A 90 14.23 -17.54 11.66
N PHE A 91 14.28 -16.54 10.79
CA PHE A 91 14.24 -16.73 9.36
C PHE A 91 15.28 -15.87 8.65
N ARG A 92 15.60 -16.27 7.42
CA ARG A 92 16.41 -15.50 6.48
C ARG A 92 15.79 -15.61 5.10
N ARG A 93 15.24 -14.52 4.59
CA ARG A 93 14.58 -14.49 3.28
C ARG A 93 14.96 -13.23 2.51
N VAL A 94 14.91 -13.33 1.19
CA VAL A 94 15.20 -12.23 0.28
C VAL A 94 13.90 -11.53 -0.10
N ILE A 95 13.88 -10.20 -0.01
CA ILE A 95 12.80 -9.35 -0.50
C ILE A 95 13.32 -8.61 -1.73
N THR A 96 12.54 -8.62 -2.81
CA THR A 96 12.79 -7.76 -3.97
C THR A 96 11.96 -6.49 -3.82
N HIS A 97 12.63 -5.33 -3.87
CA HIS A 97 12.01 -4.02 -3.75
C HIS A 97 11.44 -3.52 -5.09
N LEU A 98 10.76 -2.37 -5.07
CA LEU A 98 10.16 -1.74 -6.24
C LEU A 98 11.21 -1.35 -7.31
N ASP A 99 12.44 -1.09 -6.90
CA ASP A 99 13.56 -0.76 -7.79
C ASP A 99 14.39 -1.98 -8.22
N GLN A 100 13.88 -3.19 -7.98
CA GLN A 100 14.54 -4.48 -8.26
C GLN A 100 15.79 -4.77 -7.41
N ARG A 101 16.14 -3.92 -6.43
CA ARG A 101 17.17 -4.28 -5.44
C ARG A 101 16.63 -5.38 -4.52
N GLN A 102 17.55 -6.23 -4.08
CA GLN A 102 17.26 -7.33 -3.18
C GLN A 102 17.86 -7.08 -1.80
N PHE A 103 17.06 -7.32 -0.77
CA PHE A 103 17.48 -7.19 0.63
C PHE A 103 17.25 -8.50 1.36
N VAL A 104 18.17 -8.83 2.26
CA VAL A 104 18.03 -10.01 3.13
C VAL A 104 17.40 -9.56 4.44
N ALA A 105 16.13 -9.90 4.62
CA ALA A 105 15.48 -9.77 5.91
C ALA A 105 15.83 -11.00 6.78
N LYS A 106 16.37 -10.73 7.96
CA LYS A 106 16.73 -11.75 8.94
C LYS A 106 16.36 -11.32 10.36
N THR A 107 16.00 -12.28 11.20
CA THR A 107 15.90 -12.07 12.65
C THR A 107 17.28 -12.17 13.30
N LYS A 108 17.44 -11.56 14.48
CA LYS A 108 18.64 -11.76 15.29
C LYS A 108 18.59 -13.18 15.90
N PRO A 109 19.73 -13.86 16.08
CA PRO A 109 19.75 -15.12 16.82
C PRO A 109 19.11 -14.98 18.20
N GLY A 110 18.14 -15.84 18.52
CA GLY A 110 17.37 -15.80 19.78
C GLY A 110 16.22 -14.77 19.82
N GLU A 111 15.98 -14.01 18.75
CA GLU A 111 14.82 -13.12 18.63
C GLU A 111 13.58 -13.92 18.19
N VAL A 112 12.60 -14.05 19.08
CA VAL A 112 11.31 -14.67 18.79
C VAL A 112 10.35 -13.64 18.19
N VAL A 113 9.73 -13.99 17.06
CA VAL A 113 8.67 -13.17 16.46
C VAL A 113 7.36 -13.46 17.19
N ARG A 114 6.73 -12.42 17.74
CA ARG A 114 5.48 -12.55 18.49
C ARG A 114 4.25 -12.41 17.56
N PRO A 115 3.14 -13.10 17.88
CA PRO A 115 1.90 -12.95 17.16
C PRO A 115 1.28 -11.56 17.35
N LEU A 116 0.49 -11.16 16.36
CA LEU A 116 -0.08 -9.82 16.21
C LEU A 116 -0.93 -9.35 17.43
N ALA A 117 -1.44 -10.28 18.24
CA ALA A 117 -2.33 -10.00 19.37
C ALA A 117 -1.63 -9.34 20.58
N GLU A 118 -0.32 -9.54 20.79
CA GLU A 118 0.41 -8.98 21.94
C GLU A 118 1.55 -8.03 21.57
N GLY A 119 1.86 -7.91 20.29
CA GLY A 119 2.89 -7.04 19.79
C GLY A 119 3.10 -7.35 18.34
N VAL A 120 2.76 -6.39 17.46
CA VAL A 120 2.99 -6.53 16.03
C VAL A 120 4.46 -6.92 15.85
N GLY A 121 4.71 -8.08 15.24
CA GLY A 121 6.02 -8.45 14.70
C GLY A 121 6.35 -7.49 13.55
N LEU A 122 6.64 -6.24 13.90
CA LEU A 122 6.89 -5.14 12.98
C LEU A 122 8.38 -4.97 12.86
N LYS A 123 8.93 -5.27 11.68
CA LYS A 123 10.33 -4.98 11.38
C LYS A 123 10.40 -3.76 10.48
N ALA A 124 11.10 -2.74 10.95
CA ALA A 124 11.31 -1.50 10.22
C ALA A 124 12.66 -1.52 9.49
N LEU A 125 12.64 -1.17 8.21
CA LEU A 125 13.83 -0.89 7.40
C LEU A 125 13.79 0.58 7.01
N SER A 126 14.50 1.40 7.79
CA SER A 126 14.59 2.84 7.57
C SER A 126 15.25 3.16 6.24
N GLY A 127 14.72 4.13 5.50
CA GLY A 127 15.27 4.57 4.22
C GLY A 127 14.88 3.71 3.01
N GLU A 128 14.11 2.64 3.21
CA GLU A 128 13.62 1.77 2.14
C GLU A 128 12.12 1.97 1.82
N GLY A 129 11.53 3.09 2.28
CA GLY A 129 10.18 3.50 1.89
C GLY A 129 10.12 4.18 0.52
N MET A 130 9.06 4.97 0.30
CA MET A 130 8.92 5.82 -0.88
C MET A 130 9.73 7.12 -0.71
N PRO A 131 10.24 7.71 -1.80
CA PRO A 131 10.82 9.05 -1.76
C PRO A 131 9.77 10.08 -1.35
N THR A 132 10.22 11.11 -0.65
CA THR A 132 9.38 12.24 -0.23
C THR A 132 9.20 13.20 -1.40
N HIS A 133 7.96 13.61 -1.68
CA HIS A 133 7.67 14.58 -2.73
C HIS A 133 8.42 15.90 -2.48
N GLY A 134 9.09 16.44 -3.50
CA GLY A 134 9.96 17.62 -3.40
C GLY A 134 11.31 17.38 -2.71
N SER A 135 11.55 16.19 -2.15
CA SER A 135 12.83 15.80 -1.54
C SER A 135 13.19 14.36 -1.92
N PRO A 136 13.63 14.13 -3.17
CA PRO A 136 13.73 12.79 -3.75
C PRO A 136 14.83 11.91 -3.13
N PHE A 137 15.71 12.49 -2.32
CA PHE A 137 16.77 11.77 -1.61
C PHE A 137 16.37 11.38 -0.18
N VAL A 138 15.21 11.83 0.29
CA VAL A 138 14.67 11.49 1.61
C VAL A 138 13.60 10.43 1.44
N PHE A 139 13.86 9.24 1.97
CA PHE A 139 12.98 8.08 1.85
C PHE A 139 12.28 7.79 3.18
N GLY A 140 11.04 7.32 3.10
CA GLY A 140 10.32 6.79 4.25
C GLY A 140 10.85 5.44 4.72
N THR A 141 10.03 4.72 5.47
CA THR A 141 10.38 3.42 6.06
C THR A 141 9.60 2.29 5.38
N LEU A 142 10.26 1.15 5.18
CA LEU A 142 9.59 -0.10 4.83
C LEU A 142 9.29 -0.89 6.11
N PHE A 143 8.02 -1.19 6.33
CA PHE A 143 7.52 -1.98 7.43
C PHE A 143 7.14 -3.38 6.97
N LEU A 144 7.75 -4.38 7.58
CA LEU A 144 7.37 -5.79 7.42
C LEU A 144 6.40 -6.16 8.54
N ILE A 145 5.17 -6.50 8.16
CA ILE A 145 4.13 -7.00 9.06
C ILE A 145 4.21 -8.53 9.01
N LEU A 146 4.78 -9.12 10.06
CA LEU A 146 4.94 -10.57 10.15
C LEU A 146 3.66 -11.23 10.70
N SER A 147 3.12 -12.20 9.98
CA SER A 147 2.04 -13.06 10.44
C SER A 147 2.55 -14.50 10.60
N ILE A 148 2.21 -15.13 11.73
CA ILE A 148 2.65 -16.50 12.02
C ILE A 148 1.56 -17.46 11.57
N ARG A 149 1.93 -18.39 10.68
CA ARG A 149 1.08 -19.51 10.31
C ARG A 149 1.42 -20.73 11.17
N PHE A 150 0.43 -21.16 11.95
CA PHE A 150 0.49 -22.40 12.72
C PHE A 150 0.21 -23.60 11.80
N PRO A 151 0.80 -24.76 12.08
CA PRO A 151 0.41 -26.00 11.42
C PRO A 151 -1.02 -26.38 11.82
N ASP A 152 -1.78 -26.97 10.89
CA ASP A 152 -3.17 -27.36 11.13
C ASP A 152 -3.29 -28.51 12.16
N SER A 153 -2.28 -29.38 12.22
CA SER A 153 -2.19 -30.47 13.20
C SER A 153 -0.72 -30.84 13.45
N VAL A 154 -0.42 -31.39 14.62
CA VAL A 154 0.90 -31.93 14.96
C VAL A 154 0.74 -33.37 15.42
N ASP A 155 1.61 -34.25 14.93
CA ASP A 155 1.61 -35.66 15.29
C ASP A 155 1.93 -35.84 16.80
N PRO A 156 1.04 -36.52 17.57
CA PRO A 156 1.25 -36.81 18.99
C PRO A 156 2.58 -37.50 19.32
N GLU A 157 3.16 -38.27 18.40
CA GLU A 157 4.47 -38.91 18.59
C GLU A 157 5.61 -37.89 18.78
N VAL A 158 5.43 -36.67 18.28
CA VAL A 158 6.43 -35.60 18.35
C VAL A 158 6.29 -34.78 19.65
N PHE A 159 5.18 -34.92 20.38
CA PHE A 159 4.92 -34.14 21.60
C PHE A 159 6.00 -34.27 22.67
N PRO A 160 6.57 -35.46 22.97
CA PRO A 160 7.65 -35.56 23.95
C PRO A 160 8.88 -34.73 23.57
N LYS A 161 9.23 -34.71 22.28
CA LYS A 161 10.37 -33.93 21.76
C LYS A 161 10.08 -32.43 21.80
N LEU A 162 8.86 -32.02 21.43
CA LEU A 162 8.45 -30.61 21.49
C LEU A 162 8.42 -30.08 22.92
N ARG A 163 7.85 -30.85 23.86
CA ARG A 163 7.84 -30.49 25.29
C ARG A 163 9.26 -30.33 25.82
N LEU A 164 10.16 -31.25 25.50
CA LEU A 164 11.55 -31.15 25.91
C LEU A 164 12.25 -29.92 25.30
N ALA A 165 12.00 -29.63 24.02
CA ALA A 165 12.63 -28.51 23.32
C ALA A 165 12.12 -27.13 23.76
N LEU A 166 10.87 -27.05 24.20
CA LEU A 166 10.22 -25.81 24.64
C LEU A 166 10.14 -25.67 26.16
N GLN A 167 10.66 -26.65 26.91
CA GLN A 167 10.63 -26.66 28.37
C GLN A 167 11.22 -25.36 28.95
N GLY A 168 10.45 -24.67 29.79
CA GLY A 168 10.88 -23.42 30.43
C GLY A 168 10.69 -22.16 29.57
N LEU A 169 10.08 -22.28 28.38
CA LEU A 169 9.52 -21.16 27.62
C LEU A 169 8.04 -20.93 27.92
N ASP A 170 7.48 -21.74 28.82
CA ASP A 170 6.16 -21.60 29.41
C ASP A 170 6.21 -20.32 30.26
N GLY A 171 5.98 -19.16 29.66
CA GLY A 171 5.77 -17.93 30.42
C GLY A 171 4.71 -18.17 31.49
N GLU A 172 4.79 -17.46 32.62
CA GLU A 172 3.84 -17.60 33.72
C GLU A 172 2.40 -17.48 33.20
N VAL A 173 1.76 -18.63 32.95
CA VAL A 173 0.31 -18.70 32.83
C VAL A 173 -0.15 -18.41 34.24
N SER A 174 -0.68 -17.21 34.46
CA SER A 174 -1.39 -16.90 35.69
C SER A 174 -2.64 -17.77 35.70
N ASP A 175 -2.46 -18.98 36.21
CA ASP A 175 -3.54 -19.92 36.43
C ASP A 175 -4.42 -19.29 37.52
N GLY A 176 -5.52 -18.70 37.08
CA GLY A 176 -6.59 -18.26 37.97
C GLY A 176 -7.17 -19.50 38.64
N GLY A 177 -6.59 -19.89 39.77
CA GLY A 177 -6.87 -21.12 40.48
C GLY A 177 -8.36 -21.36 40.65
N GLY A 178 -8.84 -22.41 39.97
CA GLY A 178 -10.16 -22.99 40.13
C GLY A 178 -10.05 -24.49 39.97
N GLY A 179 -9.76 -25.20 41.07
CA GLY A 179 -9.77 -26.66 41.09
C GLY A 179 -11.16 -27.19 40.81
N GLY A 180 -11.40 -27.62 39.58
CA GLY A 180 -12.57 -28.39 39.16
C GLY A 180 -12.10 -29.56 38.32
N GLU A 181 -12.64 -30.74 38.58
CA GLU A 181 -12.47 -31.93 37.75
C GLU A 181 -12.90 -31.61 36.32
N TYR A 182 -11.97 -31.66 35.38
CA TYR A 182 -12.24 -31.48 33.95
C TYR A 182 -12.54 -32.84 33.32
N GLU A 183 -13.78 -33.03 32.87
CA GLU A 183 -14.07 -34.05 31.86
C GLU A 183 -13.35 -33.66 30.57
N ASP A 184 -12.79 -34.67 29.89
CA ASP A 184 -12.07 -34.56 28.64
C ASP A 184 -13.04 -34.14 27.52
N CYS A 185 -13.35 -32.85 27.46
CA CYS A 185 -14.20 -32.26 26.43
C CYS A 185 -13.38 -32.15 25.14
N LEU A 186 -13.39 -33.21 24.34
CA LEU A 186 -13.10 -33.12 22.91
C LEU A 186 -14.13 -32.15 22.30
N LEU A 187 -13.71 -30.92 22.01
CA LEU A 187 -14.50 -29.97 21.23
C LEU A 187 -14.55 -30.51 19.79
N GLU A 188 -15.68 -31.12 19.42
CA GLU A 188 -16.00 -31.51 18.04
C GLU A 188 -16.21 -30.30 17.12
#